data_AF-A0A8J7TZA7-F1
#
_entry.id   AF-A0A8J7TZA7-F1
#
_cell.length_a   1.000
_cell.length_b   1.000
_cell.length_c   1.000
_cell.angle_alpha   90.00
_cell.angle_beta   90.00
_cell.angle_gamma   90.00
#
_symmetry.space_group_name_H-M   'P 1'
#
loop_
_entity.id
_entity.type
_entity.pdbx_description
1 polymer ?
#
loop_
_entity_poly.entity_id
_entity_poly.type
_entity_poly.pdbx_seq_one_letter_code
_entity_poly.pdbx_strand_id
1 'polypeptide(L)'
;MGAHGLPTTQPATESVWAARARMAEHAVRTRHVRQPYGIPGTALGLIAWPPSVRHRIAHDPWNYWWQAHLLDCLVDAQVRDPQPARLKQITRQMRGHRLRNTGRWINDYYDD
;
A
#
# COMPACT_ATOMS: atom_id res chain seq x y z
N MET A 1 -37.36 -36.25 18.85
CA MET A 1 -36.84 -35.70 17.57
C MET A 1 -36.87 -34.19 17.68
N GLY A 2 -35.73 -33.53 17.88
CA GLY A 2 -35.63 -32.08 18.01
C GLY A 2 -34.19 -31.67 17.79
N ALA A 3 -33.80 -31.52 16.52
CA ALA A 3 -32.48 -31.06 16.15
C ALA A 3 -32.43 -29.53 16.34
N HIS A 4 -31.76 -29.08 17.41
CA HIS A 4 -31.34 -27.70 17.57
C HIS A 4 -30.34 -27.35 16.48
N GLY A 5 -30.75 -26.52 15.53
CA GLY A 5 -29.86 -25.97 14.50
C GLY A 5 -28.76 -25.14 15.15
N LEU A 6 -27.50 -25.47 14.85
CA LEU A 6 -26.34 -24.67 15.21
C LEU A 6 -26.47 -23.27 14.60
N PRO A 7 -26.10 -22.19 15.31
CA PRO A 7 -26.07 -20.86 14.73
C PRO A 7 -25.00 -20.85 13.64
N THR A 8 -25.42 -20.84 12.39
CA THR A 8 -24.57 -20.54 11.25
C THR A 8 -24.07 -19.12 11.44
N THR A 9 -22.79 -18.93 11.75
CA THR A 9 -22.15 -17.62 11.81
C THR A 9 -22.33 -16.94 10.45
N GLN A 10 -23.32 -16.04 10.37
CA GLN A 10 -23.50 -15.16 9.22
C GLN A 10 -22.25 -14.28 9.13
N PRO A 11 -21.54 -14.22 7.99
CA PRO A 11 -20.44 -13.27 7.86
C PRO A 11 -20.99 -11.87 8.10
N ALA A 12 -20.39 -11.14 9.04
CA ALA A 12 -20.78 -9.77 9.32
C ALA A 12 -20.73 -8.95 8.02
N THR A 13 -21.85 -8.32 7.66
CA THR A 13 -21.92 -7.46 6.49
C THR A 13 -20.95 -6.30 6.68
N GLU A 14 -19.94 -6.23 5.81
CA GLU A 14 -18.92 -5.19 5.88
C GLU A 14 -19.57 -3.80 5.74
N SER A 15 -19.11 -2.84 6.54
CA SER A 15 -19.64 -1.47 6.46
C SER A 15 -19.36 -0.85 5.09
N VAL A 16 -20.26 0.01 4.62
CA VAL A 16 -20.08 0.73 3.35
C VAL A 16 -18.75 1.52 3.31
N TRP A 17 -18.29 2.01 4.47
CA TRP A 17 -17.02 2.72 4.60
C TRP A 17 -15.82 1.80 4.44
N ALA A 18 -15.85 0.61 5.05
CA ALA A 18 -14.82 -0.40 4.84
C ALA A 18 -14.79 -0.86 3.37
N ALA A 19 -15.94 -0.99 2.71
CA ALA A 19 -16.00 -1.28 1.29
C ALA A 19 -15.35 -0.20 0.42
N ARG A 20 -15.69 1.07 0.66
CA ARG A 20 -15.07 2.21 -0.03
C ARG A 20 -13.57 2.29 0.20
N ALA A 21 -13.11 2.10 1.43
CA ALA A 21 -11.69 2.10 1.77
C ALA A 21 -10.93 0.97 1.04
N ARG A 22 -11.51 -0.22 0.92
CA ARG A 22 -10.91 -1.34 0.17
C ARG A 22 -10.85 -1.04 -1.33
N MET A 23 -11.88 -0.41 -1.89
CA MET A 23 -11.88 0.01 -3.30
C MET A 23 -10.81 1.08 -3.57
N ALA A 24 -10.66 2.06 -2.68
CA ALA A 24 -9.63 3.09 -2.77
C ALA A 24 -8.22 2.47 -2.71
N GLU A 25 -7.96 1.59 -1.74
CA GLU A 25 -6.71 0.84 -1.63
C GLU A 25 -6.41 0.08 -2.93
N HIS A 26 -7.39 -0.63 -3.47
CA HIS A 26 -7.23 -1.40 -4.70
C HIS A 26 -6.90 -0.49 -5.90
N ALA A 27 -7.59 0.64 -6.05
CA ALA A 27 -7.34 1.61 -7.12
C ALA A 27 -5.93 2.20 -7.03
N VAL A 28 -5.47 2.57 -5.82
CA VAL A 28 -4.11 3.10 -5.61
C VAL A 28 -3.06 2.04 -5.91
N ARG A 29 -3.21 0.82 -5.38
CA ARG A 29 -2.26 -0.28 -5.59
C ARG A 29 -2.11 -0.66 -7.06
N THR A 30 -3.22 -0.72 -7.79
CA THR A 30 -3.22 -1.13 -9.20
C THR A 30 -2.67 -0.04 -10.12
N ARG A 31 -3.01 1.22 -9.87
CA ARG A 31 -2.65 2.34 -10.75
C ARG A 31 -1.28 2.92 -10.44
N HIS A 32 -0.97 3.11 -9.16
CA HIS A 32 0.16 3.94 -8.75
C HIS A 32 1.33 3.13 -8.20
N VAL A 33 1.17 1.89 -7.74
CA VAL A 33 2.30 1.17 -7.11
C VAL A 33 3.06 0.31 -8.12
N ARG A 34 4.38 0.53 -8.24
CA ARG A 34 5.26 -0.23 -9.15
C ARG A 34 6.60 -0.58 -8.48
N GLN A 35 7.34 -1.48 -9.11
CA GLN A 35 8.69 -1.86 -8.67
C GLN A 35 9.71 -0.89 -9.26
N PRO A 36 10.42 -0.09 -8.44
CA PRO A 36 11.47 0.78 -8.94
C PRO A 36 12.59 -0.03 -9.58
N TYR A 37 13.05 0.38 -10.76
CA TYR A 37 14.16 -0.25 -11.49
C TYR A 37 14.01 -1.76 -11.75
N GLY A 38 12.79 -2.31 -11.64
CA GLY A 38 12.55 -3.75 -11.72
C GLY A 38 13.09 -4.55 -10.53
N ILE A 39 13.47 -3.92 -9.42
CA ILE A 39 14.09 -4.61 -8.28
C ILE A 39 13.03 -5.43 -7.52
N PRO A 40 13.18 -6.77 -7.43
CA PRO A 40 12.23 -7.63 -6.73
C PRO A 40 12.15 -7.29 -5.25
N GLY A 41 10.94 -7.39 -4.67
CA GLY A 41 10.76 -7.15 -3.25
C GLY A 41 10.82 -5.68 -2.83
N THR A 42 10.75 -4.75 -3.79
CA THR A 42 10.56 -3.31 -3.55
C THR A 42 9.28 -2.81 -4.22
N ALA A 43 8.73 -1.71 -3.72
CA ALA A 43 7.59 -1.04 -4.31
C ALA A 43 7.63 0.46 -4.00
N LEU A 44 7.19 1.29 -4.94
CA LEU A 44 7.02 2.74 -4.75
C LEU A 44 5.76 3.23 -5.47
N GLY A 45 5.16 4.28 -4.91
CA GLY A 45 4.06 5.01 -5.52
C GLY A 45 4.52 5.90 -6.67
N LEU A 46 3.72 5.94 -7.73
CA LEU A 46 3.81 6.87 -8.85
C LEU A 46 2.92 8.08 -8.55
N ILE A 47 3.38 9.25 -8.95
CA ILE A 47 2.65 10.51 -8.72
C ILE A 47 1.53 10.77 -9.73
N ALA A 48 1.51 10.03 -10.86
CA ALA A 48 0.64 10.30 -11.99
C ALA A 48 0.02 9.03 -12.57
N TRP A 49 -1.22 9.16 -13.02
CA TRP A 49 -1.94 8.14 -13.79
C TRP A 49 -2.70 8.81 -14.96
N PRO A 50 -2.52 8.37 -16.22
CA PRO A 50 -1.60 7.31 -16.66
C PRO A 50 -0.13 7.75 -16.57
N PRO A 51 0.79 6.86 -16.12
CA PRO A 51 2.17 7.24 -15.91
C PRO A 51 2.95 7.27 -17.22
N SER A 52 3.76 8.32 -17.44
CA SER A 52 4.79 8.33 -18.49
C SER A 52 5.88 7.27 -18.21
N VAL A 53 6.71 6.97 -19.21
CA VAL A 53 7.83 6.01 -19.06
C VAL A 53 8.79 6.44 -17.93
N ARG A 54 9.09 7.75 -17.83
CA ARG A 54 9.96 8.30 -16.77
C ARG A 54 9.37 8.09 -15.38
N HIS A 55 8.08 8.35 -15.20
CA HIS A 55 7.40 8.06 -13.93
C HIS A 55 7.55 6.58 -13.56
N ARG A 56 7.29 5.66 -14.50
CA ARG A 56 7.31 4.21 -14.24
C ARG A 56 8.68 3.66 -13.84
N ILE A 57 9.76 4.18 -14.42
CA ILE A 57 11.11 3.63 -14.24
C ILE A 57 11.85 4.38 -13.13
N ALA A 58 11.84 5.72 -13.17
CA ALA A 58 12.64 6.56 -12.30
C ALA A 58 11.89 7.10 -11.08
N HIS A 59 10.55 6.93 -11.02
CA HIS A 59 9.70 7.52 -9.98
C HIS A 59 9.98 9.01 -9.78
N ASP A 60 10.08 9.72 -10.90
CA ASP A 60 10.48 11.12 -10.99
C ASP A 60 9.27 12.02 -11.33
N PRO A 61 9.03 13.14 -10.62
CA PRO A 61 9.72 13.60 -9.41
C PRO A 61 9.56 12.68 -8.19
N TRP A 62 10.66 12.55 -7.45
CA TRP A 62 10.68 11.86 -6.16
C TRP A 62 10.04 12.74 -5.09
N ASN A 63 8.96 12.24 -4.48
CA ASN A 63 8.25 12.93 -3.40
C ASN A 63 8.28 12.03 -2.17
N TYR A 64 9.24 12.27 -1.28
CA TYR A 64 9.48 11.44 -0.11
C TYR A 64 8.24 11.41 0.81
N TRP A 65 7.74 12.60 1.21
CA TRP A 65 6.52 12.76 2.01
C TRP A 65 5.31 11.97 1.49
N TRP A 66 5.09 11.95 0.18
CA TRP A 66 3.97 11.21 -0.43
C TRP A 66 4.12 9.69 -0.29
N GLN A 67 5.35 9.19 -0.32
CA GLN A 67 5.60 7.78 -0.05
C GLN A 67 5.37 7.46 1.43
N ALA A 68 5.74 8.35 2.35
CA ALA A 68 5.45 8.18 3.77
C ALA A 68 3.93 8.06 4.01
N HIS A 69 3.12 8.96 3.45
CA HIS A 69 1.66 8.86 3.56
C HIS A 69 1.04 7.65 2.84
N LEU A 70 1.65 7.19 1.74
CA LEU A 70 1.24 5.92 1.14
C LEU A 70 1.50 4.75 2.10
N LEU A 71 2.56 4.81 2.91
CA LEU A 71 2.86 3.79 3.92
C LEU A 71 1.79 3.81 5.02
N ASP A 72 1.42 4.99 5.50
CA ASP A 72 0.34 5.17 6.49
C ASP A 72 -0.97 4.53 5.98
N CYS A 73 -1.37 4.83 4.74
CA CYS A 73 -2.57 4.25 4.13
C CYS A 73 -2.53 2.71 4.06
N LEU A 74 -1.34 2.13 3.81
CA LEU A 74 -1.15 0.68 3.79
C LEU A 74 -1.24 0.08 5.20
N VAL A 75 -0.70 0.78 6.21
CA VAL A 75 -0.82 0.40 7.62
C VAL A 75 -2.26 0.48 8.09
N ASP A 76 -3.00 1.53 7.75
CA ASP A 76 -4.44 1.67 8.05
C ASP A 76 -5.25 0.50 7.47
N ALA A 77 -4.94 0.10 6.23
CA ALA A 77 -5.58 -1.05 5.61
C ALA A 77 -5.24 -2.37 6.34
N GLN A 78 -4.01 -2.52 6.86
CA GLN A 78 -3.59 -3.68 7.63
C GLN A 78 -4.20 -3.70 9.03
N VAL A 79 -4.34 -2.56 9.70
CA VAL A 79 -4.98 -2.46 11.02
C VAL A 79 -6.49 -2.75 10.91
N ARG A 80 -7.14 -2.23 9.87
CA ARG A 80 -8.57 -2.43 9.63
C ARG A 80 -8.93 -3.88 9.32
N ASP A 81 -8.11 -4.56 8.54
CA ASP A 81 -8.34 -5.95 8.12
C ASP A 81 -6.96 -6.64 7.88
N PRO A 82 -6.41 -7.30 8.91
CA PRO A 82 -5.07 -7.86 8.84
C PRO A 82 -4.93 -8.94 7.75
N GLN A 83 -4.06 -8.70 6.76
CA GLN A 83 -3.80 -9.66 5.69
C GLN A 83 -2.30 -9.83 5.42
N PRO A 84 -1.78 -11.07 5.30
CA PRO A 84 -0.36 -11.30 4.99
C PRO A 84 0.12 -10.60 3.72
N ALA A 85 -0.78 -10.45 2.73
CA ALA A 85 -0.50 -9.76 1.48
C ALA A 85 -0.27 -8.24 1.68
N ARG A 86 -0.99 -7.60 2.61
CA ARG A 86 -0.82 -6.18 2.96
C ARG A 86 0.49 -5.97 3.72
N LEU A 87 0.80 -6.84 4.68
CA LEU A 87 2.10 -6.81 5.37
C LEU A 87 3.28 -6.94 4.40
N LYS A 88 3.18 -7.86 3.43
CA LYS A 88 4.19 -7.99 2.37
C LYS A 88 4.34 -6.72 1.54
N GLN A 89 3.24 -6.01 1.27
CA GLN A 89 3.25 -4.77 0.52
C GLN A 89 3.90 -3.63 1.31
N ILE A 90 3.58 -3.49 2.60
CA ILE A 90 4.22 -2.55 3.54
C ILE A 90 5.74 -2.76 3.53
N THR A 91 6.19 -4.00 3.73
CA THR A 91 7.62 -4.32 3.74
C THR A 91 8.31 -3.99 2.41
N ARG A 92 7.65 -4.24 1.28
CA ARG A 92 8.17 -3.87 -0.06
C ARG A 92 8.28 -2.36 -0.22
N GLN A 93 7.31 -1.62 0.30
CA GLN A 93 7.27 -0.18 0.21
C GLN A 93 8.39 0.45 1.05
N MET A 94 8.58 -0.01 2.29
CA MET A 94 9.71 0.37 3.14
C MET A 94 11.07 0.12 2.47
N ARG A 95 11.24 -1.05 1.82
CA ARG A 95 12.47 -1.38 1.08
C ARG A 95 12.68 -0.47 -0.13
N GLY A 96 11.62 -0.16 -0.87
CA GLY A 96 11.67 0.77 -2.01
C GLY A 96 12.01 2.19 -1.59
N HIS A 97 11.43 2.64 -0.48
CA HIS A 97 11.68 3.97 0.09
C HIS A 97 13.15 4.11 0.52
N ARG A 98 13.66 3.13 1.27
CA ARG A 98 15.09 3.08 1.64
C ARG A 98 16.02 2.97 0.43
N LEU A 99 15.66 2.17 -0.58
CA LEU A 99 16.44 2.04 -1.81
C LEU A 99 16.57 3.38 -2.53
N ARG A 100 15.48 4.12 -2.66
CA ARG A 100 15.48 5.41 -3.37
C ARG A 100 16.18 6.50 -2.57
N ASN A 101 16.13 6.43 -1.24
CA ASN A 101 16.93 7.27 -0.35
C ASN A 101 18.39 6.79 -0.18
N THR A 102 18.97 6.14 -1.19
CA THR A 102 20.37 5.67 -1.20
C THR A 102 20.78 4.77 -0.02
N GLY A 103 19.83 4.02 0.53
CA GLY A 103 20.07 3.08 1.64
C GLY A 103 20.00 3.70 3.03
N ARG A 104 19.78 5.02 3.14
CA ARG A 104 19.68 5.76 4.40
C ARG A 104 18.22 6.02 4.76
N TRP A 105 17.96 6.17 6.06
CA TRP A 105 16.67 6.65 6.59
C TRP A 105 16.74 8.13 6.98
N ILE A 106 17.90 8.75 6.84
CA ILE A 106 18.17 10.12 7.24
C ILE A 106 18.25 10.92 5.94
N ASN A 107 17.27 11.80 5.74
CA ASN A 107 17.27 12.83 4.70
C ASN A 107 17.83 14.13 5.30
N ASP A 108 18.37 15.04 4.47
CA ASP A 108 18.87 16.35 4.92
C ASP A 108 17.74 17.35 5.23
N TYR A 109 16.49 16.94 5.05
CA TYR A 109 15.27 17.67 5.35
C TYR A 109 14.61 17.06 6.58
N TYR A 110 14.48 17.84 7.67
CA TYR A 110 13.96 17.36 8.96
C TYR A 110 12.47 17.01 8.95
N ASP A 111 11.74 17.38 7.88
CA ASP A 111 10.33 17.09 7.64
C ASP A 111 10.10 15.78 6.84
N ASP A 112 11.14 15.16 6.30
CA ASP A 112 11.12 13.93 5.50
C ASP A 112 11.97 12.80 6.15
#